data_AF-A0A4Z1ECX7-F1
#
_entry.id   AF-A0A4Z1ECX7-F1
#
_cell.length_a   1.000
_cell.length_b   1.000
_cell.length_c   1.000
_cell.angle_alpha   90.00
_cell.angle_beta   90.00
_cell.angle_gamma   90.00
#
_symmetry.space_group_name_H-M   'P 1'
#
loop_
_entity.id
_entity.type
_entity.pdbx_description
1 polymer ?
#
loop_
_entity_poly.entity_id
_entity_poly.type
_entity_poly.pdbx_seq_one_letter_code
_entity_poly.pdbx_strand_id
1 'polypeptide(L)'
;MILNSFTICHIASRKKLDIHRTLHSSQAQFSASGKVTTITMPPRSSKSTDDVLPSPGQFTRPPPSQYYTYRIQRGEQGVLTYEPYKSYLLPLWRFRSPSIAEKSSNALYGEFLRFYKEDDFVGMDMSRKFIQMGMTRSKRYANHKGGRKYDIGKDGEKVEIEKSQGHKGQEDKLIASGIFKEMWERCRGHEGYKVLKEKFQKELKDWISVHGEKTRNDGEGLEVKEQEQSEEAKYIKQEGEEVRNLKGCRQQKRPWSEIKEEQKIKKENSVEETSSNPRTKRKRIDL
;
A
#
# COMPACT_ATOMS: atom_id res chain seq x y z
N MET A 1 -8.02 58.49 30.82
CA MET A 1 -9.37 58.95 30.45
C MET A 1 -9.57 58.56 28.99
N ILE A 2 -10.23 57.45 28.66
CA ILE A 2 -11.69 57.19 28.65
C ILE A 2 -12.14 57.06 27.17
N LEU A 3 -12.67 55.87 26.85
CA LEU A 3 -13.70 55.51 25.84
C LEU A 3 -13.28 55.46 24.36
N ASN A 4 -13.20 54.25 23.77
CA ASN A 4 -14.28 53.42 23.20
C ASN A 4 -14.72 53.88 21.80
N SER A 5 -14.23 53.20 20.77
CA SER A 5 -14.88 53.13 19.46
C SER A 5 -15.50 51.74 19.31
N PHE A 6 -16.75 51.60 19.74
CA PHE A 6 -17.59 50.42 19.50
C PHE A 6 -18.40 50.67 18.22
N THR A 7 -18.05 49.97 17.16
CA THR A 7 -18.90 49.80 15.97
C THR A 7 -20.06 48.88 16.34
N ILE A 8 -21.28 49.43 16.29
CA ILE A 8 -22.54 48.70 16.43
C ILE A 8 -22.82 48.00 15.10
N CYS A 9 -22.70 46.67 15.07
CA CYS A 9 -23.33 45.85 14.04
C CYS A 9 -24.59 45.22 14.62
N HIS A 10 -25.73 45.59 14.04
CA HIS A 10 -27.05 45.12 14.41
C HIS A 10 -27.17 43.59 14.28
N ILE A 11 -27.59 42.96 15.38
CA ILE A 11 -28.02 41.56 15.44
C ILE A 11 -29.37 41.47 14.73
N ALA A 12 -29.39 40.86 13.53
CA ALA A 12 -30.63 40.53 12.84
C ALA A 12 -31.19 39.19 13.36
N SER A 13 -32.51 39.20 13.59
CA SER A 13 -33.28 38.18 14.30
C SER A 13 -33.42 36.87 13.52
N ARG A 14 -33.25 35.73 14.22
CA ARG A 14 -33.46 34.38 13.69
C ARG A 14 -34.94 34.13 13.40
N LYS A 15 -35.29 33.89 12.13
CA LYS A 15 -36.61 33.38 11.74
C LYS A 15 -36.70 31.88 12.05
N LYS A 16 -37.68 31.53 12.87
CA LYS A 16 -38.12 30.18 13.23
C LYS A 16 -38.80 29.54 12.00
N LEU A 17 -38.32 28.39 11.54
CA LEU A 17 -39.00 27.59 10.52
C LEU A 17 -39.59 26.35 11.21
N ASP A 18 -40.92 26.32 11.26
CA ASP A 18 -41.74 25.16 11.64
C ASP A 18 -41.60 24.06 10.58
N ILE A 19 -41.18 22.87 11.00
CA ILE A 19 -41.21 21.67 10.15
C ILE A 19 -42.40 20.84 10.63
N HIS A 20 -43.52 20.97 9.92
CA HIS A 20 -44.68 20.11 10.10
C HIS A 20 -44.41 18.70 9.55
N ARG A 21 -44.60 17.73 10.45
CA ARG A 21 -44.68 16.28 10.27
C ARG A 21 -45.66 15.91 9.13
N THR A 22 -45.15 15.33 8.05
CA THR A 22 -45.97 14.64 7.04
C THR A 22 -45.62 13.15 7.02
N LEU A 23 -46.49 12.36 7.65
CA LEU A 23 -46.50 10.91 7.56
C LEU A 23 -47.00 10.51 6.17
N HIS A 24 -46.12 10.03 5.29
CA HIS A 24 -46.52 9.32 4.08
C HIS A 24 -46.74 7.85 4.44
N SER A 25 -48.01 7.49 4.62
CA SER A 25 -48.49 6.12 4.58
C SER A 25 -48.47 5.65 3.12
N SER A 26 -47.56 4.74 2.77
CA SER A 26 -47.62 4.03 1.50
C SER A 26 -48.19 2.64 1.76
N GLN A 27 -49.46 2.49 1.42
CA GLN A 27 -50.21 1.25 1.52
C GLN A 27 -49.76 0.32 0.39
N ALA A 28 -49.08 -0.77 0.74
CA ALA A 28 -48.72 -1.83 -0.20
C ALA A 28 -50.00 -2.59 -0.63
N GLN A 29 -50.41 -2.38 -1.88
CA GLN A 29 -51.45 -3.17 -2.54
C GLN A 29 -50.81 -4.50 -3.00
N PHE A 30 -51.09 -5.59 -2.29
CA PHE A 30 -50.78 -6.94 -2.76
C PHE A 30 -51.72 -7.29 -3.92
N SER A 31 -51.19 -7.33 -5.14
CA SER A 31 -51.86 -7.95 -6.28
C SER A 31 -51.43 -9.42 -6.39
N ALA A 32 -52.41 -10.30 -6.32
CA ALA A 32 -52.25 -11.74 -6.51
C ALA A 32 -52.08 -12.03 -8.01
N SER A 33 -50.84 -12.26 -8.44
CA SER A 33 -50.53 -12.89 -9.72
C SER A 33 -49.17 -13.56 -9.62
N GLY A 34 -49.18 -14.87 -9.35
CA GLY A 34 -47.98 -15.69 -9.30
C GLY A 34 -47.26 -15.72 -10.64
N LYS A 35 -46.18 -14.94 -10.75
CA LYS A 35 -45.09 -15.18 -11.70
C LYS A 35 -43.78 -15.03 -10.96
N VAL A 36 -43.16 -16.16 -10.62
CA VAL A 36 -41.79 -16.25 -10.11
C VAL A 36 -40.89 -15.73 -11.22
N THR A 37 -40.53 -14.45 -11.14
CA THR A 37 -39.52 -13.87 -12.03
C THR A 37 -38.18 -14.12 -11.37
N THR A 38 -37.52 -15.21 -11.76
CA THR A 38 -36.12 -15.46 -11.40
C THR A 38 -35.31 -14.29 -11.95
N ILE A 39 -34.89 -13.37 -11.06
CA ILE A 39 -33.91 -12.33 -11.37
C ILE A 39 -32.60 -13.07 -11.67
N THR A 40 -32.43 -13.42 -12.94
CA THR A 40 -31.19 -14.00 -13.45
C THR A 40 -30.18 -12.86 -13.48
N MET A 41 -29.32 -12.81 -12.46
CA MET A 41 -28.18 -11.90 -12.47
C MET A 41 -27.39 -12.13 -13.76
N PRO A 42 -27.00 -11.08 -14.50
CA PRO A 42 -26.22 -11.26 -15.71
C PRO A 42 -24.93 -12.01 -15.37
N PRO A 43 -24.51 -12.97 -16.20
CA PRO A 43 -23.25 -13.67 -15.98
C PRO A 43 -22.12 -12.65 -15.96
N ARG A 44 -21.28 -12.74 -14.93
CA ARG A 44 -20.07 -11.93 -14.79
C ARG A 44 -19.25 -12.07 -16.07
N SER A 45 -19.17 -10.99 -16.85
CA SER A 45 -18.37 -10.90 -18.08
C SER A 45 -17.01 -11.55 -17.87
N SER A 46 -16.70 -12.57 -18.68
CA SER A 46 -15.47 -13.37 -18.63
C SER A 46 -14.28 -12.70 -19.35
N LYS A 47 -14.39 -11.41 -19.71
CA LYS A 47 -13.25 -10.67 -20.26
C LYS A 47 -12.28 -10.30 -19.13
N SER A 48 -11.14 -10.97 -19.10
CA SER A 48 -10.04 -10.83 -18.14
C SER A 48 -9.33 -9.46 -18.25
N THR A 49 -10.02 -8.38 -17.88
CA THR A 49 -9.41 -7.06 -17.64
C THR A 49 -8.71 -7.00 -16.28
N ASP A 50 -8.64 -8.13 -15.55
CA ASP A 50 -8.15 -8.20 -14.16
C ASP A 50 -6.67 -7.82 -13.99
N ASP A 51 -5.87 -7.82 -15.07
CA ASP A 51 -4.43 -7.58 -15.02
C ASP A 51 -4.02 -6.11 -15.19
N VAL A 52 -4.96 -5.19 -15.41
CA VAL A 52 -4.69 -3.75 -15.52
C VAL A 52 -5.01 -3.07 -14.19
N LEU A 53 -4.01 -2.39 -13.62
CA LEU A 53 -4.27 -1.54 -12.44
C LEU A 53 -5.09 -0.33 -12.85
N PRO A 54 -6.11 0.06 -12.07
CA PRO A 54 -6.83 1.29 -12.34
C PRO A 54 -5.87 2.47 -12.17
N SER A 55 -5.96 3.44 -13.08
CA SER A 55 -5.30 4.72 -12.87
C SER A 55 -5.93 5.39 -11.66
N PRO A 56 -5.14 5.88 -10.70
CA PRO A 56 -5.68 6.72 -9.65
C PRO A 56 -6.16 8.05 -10.27
N GLY A 57 -7.12 8.71 -9.61
CA GLY A 57 -7.61 10.02 -10.04
C GLY A 57 -6.54 11.10 -9.89
N GLN A 58 -6.86 12.35 -10.21
CA GLN A 58 -5.93 13.46 -10.00
C GLN A 58 -5.63 13.65 -8.51
N PHE A 59 -4.35 13.74 -8.17
CA PHE A 59 -3.91 14.02 -6.80
C PHE A 59 -3.67 15.52 -6.61
N THR A 60 -4.17 16.05 -5.50
CA THR A 60 -3.87 17.40 -5.03
C THR A 60 -3.42 17.31 -3.58
N ARG A 61 -2.26 17.89 -3.27
CA ARG A 61 -1.76 17.95 -1.90
C ARG A 61 -2.76 18.74 -1.03
N PRO A 62 -3.14 18.23 0.16
CA PRO A 62 -4.03 18.95 1.05
C PRO A 62 -3.36 20.24 1.58
N PRO A 63 -4.15 21.25 1.97
CA PRO A 63 -3.63 22.47 2.56
C PRO A 63 -2.90 22.20 3.89
N PRO A 64 -2.01 23.09 4.35
CA PRO A 64 -1.25 22.92 5.60
C PRO A 64 -2.11 22.55 6.82
N SER A 65 -3.30 23.16 6.93
CA SER A 65 -4.26 22.91 8.02
C SER A 65 -4.73 21.45 8.10
N GLN A 66 -4.77 20.73 6.99
CA GLN A 66 -5.06 19.30 6.95
C GLN A 66 -3.77 18.48 6.95
N TYR A 67 -2.75 18.87 6.18
CA TYR A 67 -1.47 18.18 6.07
C TYR A 67 -0.81 17.92 7.44
N TYR A 68 -0.76 18.93 8.31
CA TYR A 68 -0.18 18.81 9.65
C TYR A 68 -1.11 18.15 10.68
N THR A 69 -2.29 17.66 10.28
CA THR A 69 -3.08 16.74 11.13
C THR A 69 -2.57 15.30 11.05
N TYR A 70 -1.69 14.99 10.09
CA TYR A 70 -1.08 13.67 9.98
C TYR A 70 -0.16 13.37 11.16
N ARG A 71 -0.29 12.18 11.74
CA ARG A 71 0.59 11.68 12.81
C ARG A 71 1.29 10.41 12.36
N ILE A 72 2.60 10.35 12.59
CA ILE A 72 3.42 9.18 12.26
C ILE A 72 3.12 8.07 13.27
N GLN A 73 2.23 7.16 12.89
CA GLN A 73 1.87 5.99 13.69
C GLN A 73 2.73 4.77 13.39
N ARG A 74 2.66 3.75 14.26
CA ARG A 74 3.39 2.48 14.06
C ARG A 74 2.71 1.61 13.00
N GLY A 75 3.52 0.95 12.19
CA GLY A 75 3.03 0.01 11.17
C GLY A 75 2.08 0.66 10.15
N GLU A 76 0.89 0.10 10.02
CA GLU A 76 -0.15 0.46 9.05
C GLU A 76 -1.30 1.32 9.64
N GLN A 77 -1.13 1.82 10.87
CA GLN A 77 -2.13 2.68 11.50
C GLN A 77 -2.35 3.96 10.70
N GLY A 78 -3.63 4.32 10.51
CA GLY A 78 -4.07 5.53 9.82
C GLY A 78 -4.07 5.48 8.28
N VAL A 79 -3.59 4.38 7.67
CA VAL A 79 -3.47 4.24 6.21
C VAL A 79 -4.80 4.38 5.49
N LEU A 80 -5.86 3.83 6.09
CA LEU A 80 -7.20 3.78 5.49
C LEU A 80 -8.12 4.93 5.92
N THR A 81 -7.59 5.94 6.63
CA THR A 81 -8.39 7.06 7.17
C THR A 81 -7.90 8.43 6.70
N TYR A 82 -6.65 8.55 6.24
CA TYR A 82 -6.05 9.85 5.95
C TYR A 82 -6.21 10.26 4.47
N GLU A 83 -7.19 11.11 4.19
CA GLU A 83 -7.47 11.68 2.86
C GLU A 83 -6.57 12.90 2.55
N PRO A 84 -6.30 13.21 1.26
CA PRO A 84 -6.73 12.50 0.04
C PRO A 84 -5.83 11.32 -0.36
N TYR A 85 -4.74 11.09 0.39
CA TYR A 85 -3.74 10.07 0.09
C TYR A 85 -4.32 8.66 0.03
N LYS A 86 -5.23 8.32 0.96
CA LYS A 86 -5.93 7.04 0.93
C LYS A 86 -6.68 6.85 -0.39
N SER A 87 -7.60 7.75 -0.73
CA SER A 87 -8.42 7.59 -1.95
C SER A 87 -7.58 7.54 -3.21
N TYR A 88 -6.46 8.26 -3.23
CA TYR A 88 -5.52 8.25 -4.35
C TYR A 88 -4.70 6.96 -4.46
N LEU A 89 -4.16 6.44 -3.35
CA LEU A 89 -3.27 5.27 -3.37
C LEU A 89 -4.02 3.93 -3.35
N LEU A 90 -5.22 3.88 -2.76
CA LEU A 90 -5.99 2.64 -2.60
C LEU A 90 -6.29 1.90 -3.93
N PRO A 91 -6.62 2.56 -5.06
CA PRO A 91 -6.85 1.89 -6.34
C PRO A 91 -5.62 1.11 -6.86
N LEU A 92 -4.41 1.62 -6.57
CA LEU A 92 -3.15 1.01 -6.96
C LEU A 92 -2.84 -0.26 -6.17
N TRP A 93 -3.45 -0.45 -5.00
CA TRP A 93 -3.14 -1.53 -4.07
C TRP A 93 -3.93 -2.81 -4.40
N ARG A 94 -3.29 -3.74 -5.11
CA ARG A 94 -3.86 -5.03 -5.54
C ARG A 94 -2.85 -6.17 -5.45
N PHE A 95 -3.33 -7.35 -5.06
CA PHE A 95 -2.46 -8.52 -4.84
C PHE A 95 -3.19 -9.83 -5.13
N ARG A 96 -4.08 -9.85 -6.13
CA ARG A 96 -4.88 -11.06 -6.42
C ARG A 96 -4.00 -12.22 -6.87
N SER A 97 -3.12 -11.97 -7.83
CA SER A 97 -2.10 -12.87 -8.36
C SER A 97 -0.69 -12.27 -8.17
N PRO A 98 0.39 -13.04 -8.33
CA PRO A 98 1.76 -12.53 -8.27
C PRO A 98 2.03 -11.41 -9.28
N SER A 99 1.58 -11.56 -10.52
CA SER A 99 1.73 -10.54 -11.58
C SER A 99 1.06 -9.21 -11.20
N ILE A 100 -0.14 -9.25 -10.62
CA ILE A 100 -0.83 -8.04 -10.15
C ILE A 100 -0.10 -7.43 -8.95
N ALA A 101 0.44 -8.25 -8.03
CA ALA A 101 1.20 -7.77 -6.89
C ALA A 101 2.50 -7.06 -7.32
N GLU A 102 3.19 -7.57 -8.35
CA GLU A 102 4.35 -6.93 -8.95
C GLU A 102 3.99 -5.55 -9.52
N LYS A 103 2.97 -5.48 -10.38
CA LYS A 103 2.48 -4.19 -10.91
C LYS A 103 2.09 -3.23 -9.80
N SER A 104 1.37 -3.71 -8.78
CA SER A 104 0.85 -2.89 -7.68
C SER A 104 1.96 -2.32 -6.82
N SER A 105 2.90 -3.17 -6.40
CA SER A 105 4.05 -2.75 -5.59
C SER A 105 4.96 -1.79 -6.34
N ASN A 106 5.18 -2.00 -7.64
CA ASN A 106 5.92 -1.07 -8.50
C ASN A 106 5.19 0.27 -8.65
N ALA A 107 3.88 0.28 -8.85
CA ALA A 107 3.10 1.51 -8.95
C ALA A 107 3.14 2.32 -7.64
N LEU A 108 2.93 1.66 -6.50
CA LEU A 108 3.01 2.30 -5.18
C LEU A 108 4.42 2.82 -4.87
N TYR A 109 5.47 2.14 -5.33
CA TYR A 109 6.84 2.61 -5.19
C TYR A 109 7.15 3.78 -6.14
N GLY A 110 6.56 3.78 -7.34
CA GLY A 110 6.56 4.95 -8.22
C GLY A 110 5.98 6.18 -7.53
N GLU A 111 4.83 6.03 -6.86
CA GLU A 111 4.22 7.09 -6.07
C GLU A 111 5.09 7.51 -4.88
N PHE A 112 5.70 6.57 -4.17
CA PHE A 112 6.67 6.85 -3.12
C PHE A 112 7.81 7.76 -3.61
N LEU A 113 8.38 7.47 -4.79
CA LEU A 113 9.45 8.28 -5.38
C LEU A 113 8.93 9.62 -5.91
N ARG A 114 7.72 9.68 -6.45
CA ARG A 114 7.09 10.93 -6.90
C ARG A 114 6.89 11.89 -5.72
N PHE A 115 6.31 11.40 -4.62
CA PHE A 115 6.16 12.17 -3.39
C PHE A 115 7.48 12.63 -2.80
N TYR A 116 8.53 11.80 -2.87
CA TYR A 116 9.87 12.23 -2.49
C TYR A 116 10.37 13.42 -3.32
N LYS A 117 10.19 13.39 -4.66
CA LYS A 117 10.58 14.50 -5.55
C LYS A 117 9.79 15.78 -5.28
N GLU A 118 8.54 15.64 -4.84
CA GLU A 118 7.67 16.75 -4.49
C GLU A 118 7.88 17.25 -3.06
N ASP A 119 8.80 16.67 -2.29
CA ASP A 119 9.02 17.01 -0.88
C ASP A 119 7.74 16.77 -0.03
N ASP A 120 6.96 15.75 -0.41
CA ASP A 120 5.76 15.29 0.30
C ASP A 120 6.09 14.12 1.24
N PHE A 121 6.37 14.42 2.50
CA PHE A 121 6.62 13.35 3.45
C PHE A 121 5.38 12.47 3.69
N VAL A 122 4.20 13.06 3.79
CA VAL A 122 2.98 12.32 4.13
C VAL A 122 2.61 11.35 3.01
N GLY A 123 2.66 11.79 1.75
CA GLY A 123 2.45 10.90 0.60
C GLY A 123 3.48 9.78 0.51
N MET A 124 4.75 10.10 0.83
CA MET A 124 5.83 9.11 0.86
C MET A 124 5.61 8.05 1.96
N ASP A 125 5.25 8.45 3.19
CA ASP A 125 4.95 7.50 4.27
C ASP A 125 3.67 6.69 3.99
N MET A 126 2.62 7.32 3.46
CA MET A 126 1.39 6.62 3.08
C MET A 126 1.67 5.54 2.02
N SER A 127 2.46 5.85 0.99
CA SER A 127 2.86 4.88 -0.05
C SER A 127 3.63 3.71 0.56
N ARG A 128 4.61 3.98 1.43
CA ARG A 128 5.36 2.94 2.17
C ARG A 128 4.43 2.05 3.00
N LYS A 129 3.44 2.65 3.67
CA LYS A 129 2.48 1.89 4.49
C LYS A 129 1.51 1.06 3.65
N PHE A 130 1.07 1.53 2.48
CA PHE A 130 0.29 0.71 1.53
C PHE A 130 1.09 -0.50 1.04
N ILE A 131 2.40 -0.33 0.78
CA ILE A 131 3.29 -1.44 0.44
C ILE A 131 3.39 -2.43 1.62
N GLN A 132 3.55 -1.93 2.84
CA GLN A 132 3.55 -2.77 4.05
C GLN A 132 2.23 -3.56 4.20
N MET A 133 1.10 -2.89 4.00
CA MET A 133 -0.23 -3.50 4.02
C MET A 133 -0.41 -4.56 2.93
N GLY A 134 0.24 -4.40 1.77
CA GLY A 134 0.28 -5.43 0.73
C GLY A 134 1.00 -6.69 1.18
N MET A 135 2.13 -6.54 1.88
CA MET A 135 2.89 -7.64 2.46
C MET A 135 2.05 -8.40 3.50
N THR A 136 1.58 -7.70 4.54
CA THR A 136 0.85 -8.31 5.67
C THR A 136 -0.46 -8.95 5.23
N ARG A 137 -1.25 -8.26 4.41
CA ARG A 137 -2.53 -8.79 3.90
C ARG A 137 -2.31 -9.98 3.00
N SER A 138 -1.35 -9.95 2.07
CA SER A 138 -1.06 -11.11 1.22
C SER A 138 -0.70 -12.33 2.07
N LYS A 139 0.19 -12.17 3.06
CA LYS A 139 0.56 -13.23 3.99
C LYS A 139 -0.65 -13.77 4.76
N ARG A 140 -1.55 -12.88 5.22
CA ARG A 140 -2.78 -13.30 5.91
C ARG A 140 -3.68 -14.16 5.03
N TYR A 141 -3.84 -13.83 3.75
CA TYR A 141 -4.61 -14.66 2.80
C TYR A 141 -3.90 -15.97 2.43
N ALA A 142 -2.57 -16.02 2.55
CA ALA A 142 -1.83 -17.28 2.47
C ALA A 142 -2.06 -18.17 3.70
N ASN A 143 -2.14 -17.57 4.90
CA ASN A 143 -2.31 -18.33 6.15
C ASN A 143 -3.77 -18.73 6.41
N HIS A 144 -4.73 -17.92 6.00
CA HIS A 144 -6.15 -18.15 6.25
C HIS A 144 -6.96 -18.07 4.95
N LYS A 145 -7.58 -19.18 4.55
CA LYS A 145 -8.48 -19.24 3.40
C LYS A 145 -9.59 -18.21 3.55
N GLY A 146 -9.67 -17.27 2.61
CA GLY A 146 -10.64 -16.16 2.65
C GLY A 146 -10.23 -14.96 3.52
N GLY A 147 -9.06 -15.00 4.16
CA GLY A 147 -8.46 -13.85 4.86
C GLY A 147 -9.12 -13.46 6.18
N ARG A 148 -10.06 -14.27 6.70
CA ARG A 148 -10.63 -14.13 8.05
C ARG A 148 -9.69 -14.81 9.05
N LYS A 149 -9.24 -14.04 10.04
CA LYS A 149 -8.34 -14.52 11.11
C LYS A 149 -9.12 -15.01 12.33
N TYR A 150 -10.27 -14.42 12.61
CA TYR A 150 -11.08 -14.73 13.79
C TYR A 150 -12.47 -15.20 13.40
N ASP A 151 -13.00 -16.13 14.17
CA ASP A 151 -14.42 -16.50 14.18
C ASP A 151 -15.09 -16.00 15.46
N ILE A 152 -16.42 -15.94 15.46
CA ILE A 152 -17.19 -15.61 16.66
C ILE A 152 -17.47 -16.93 17.39
N GLY A 153 -16.88 -17.08 18.57
CA GLY A 153 -17.08 -18.20 19.47
C GLY A 153 -18.49 -18.21 20.06
N LYS A 154 -18.82 -19.31 20.76
CA LYS A 154 -20.15 -19.54 21.34
C LYS A 154 -20.61 -18.43 22.31
N ASP A 155 -19.66 -17.76 22.96
CA ASP A 155 -19.90 -16.70 23.94
C ASP A 155 -19.76 -15.28 23.36
N GLY A 156 -19.66 -15.15 22.03
CA GLY A 156 -19.45 -13.86 21.35
C GLY A 156 -17.99 -13.40 21.31
N GLU A 157 -17.06 -14.19 21.88
CA GLU A 157 -15.63 -13.90 21.87
C GLU A 157 -14.99 -14.16 20.50
N LYS A 158 -13.96 -13.39 20.15
CA LYS A 158 -13.19 -13.63 18.91
C LYS A 158 -12.19 -14.77 19.14
N VAL A 159 -12.42 -15.91 18.49
CA VAL A 159 -11.51 -17.06 18.53
C VAL A 159 -10.62 -17.04 17.29
N GLU A 160 -9.31 -17.16 17.47
CA GLU A 160 -8.38 -17.24 16.33
C GLU A 160 -8.55 -18.56 15.58
N ILE A 161 -8.70 -18.47 14.26
CA ILE A 161 -8.86 -19.63 13.39
C ILE A 161 -7.47 -20.19 13.08
N GLU A 162 -7.35 -21.51 13.09
CA GLU A 162 -6.13 -22.20 12.67
C GLU A 162 -5.70 -21.82 11.25
N LYS A 163 -4.40 -21.86 11.01
CA LYS A 163 -3.84 -21.58 9.68
C LYS A 163 -4.23 -22.70 8.72
N SER A 164 -4.96 -22.36 7.67
CA SER A 164 -5.30 -23.29 6.59
C SER A 164 -4.04 -23.67 5.79
N GLN A 165 -3.94 -24.94 5.40
CA GLN A 165 -2.87 -25.46 4.54
C GLN A 165 -3.43 -26.02 3.23
N GLY A 166 -2.65 -25.90 2.15
CA GLY A 166 -2.93 -26.51 0.85
C GLY A 166 -4.12 -25.92 0.09
N HIS A 167 -4.67 -24.77 0.49
CA HIS A 167 -5.81 -24.20 -0.22
C HIS A 167 -5.39 -23.52 -1.52
N LYS A 168 -6.30 -23.55 -2.50
CA LYS A 168 -6.10 -22.93 -3.81
C LYS A 168 -5.68 -21.46 -3.68
N GLY A 169 -4.55 -21.11 -4.28
CA GLY A 169 -4.00 -19.76 -4.29
C GLY A 169 -3.14 -19.40 -3.08
N GLN A 170 -2.86 -20.33 -2.15
CA GLN A 170 -1.93 -20.09 -1.04
C GLN A 170 -0.54 -19.66 -1.53
N GLU A 171 0.03 -20.40 -2.49
CA GLU A 171 1.35 -20.13 -3.05
C GLU A 171 1.42 -18.74 -3.69
N ASP A 172 0.44 -18.41 -4.54
CA ASP A 172 0.31 -17.08 -5.16
C ASP A 172 0.32 -15.94 -4.12
N LYS A 173 -0.30 -16.15 -2.96
CA LYS A 173 -0.34 -15.17 -1.87
C LYS A 173 0.97 -15.08 -1.11
N LEU A 174 1.70 -16.18 -0.95
CA LEU A 174 3.04 -16.17 -0.38
C LEU A 174 4.00 -15.40 -1.30
N ILE A 175 3.96 -15.68 -2.61
CA ILE A 175 4.76 -14.96 -3.61
C ILE A 175 4.41 -13.46 -3.60
N ALA A 176 3.12 -13.12 -3.62
CA ALA A 176 2.68 -11.72 -3.54
C ALA A 176 3.20 -11.02 -2.26
N SER A 177 3.15 -11.70 -1.11
CA SER A 177 3.71 -11.18 0.14
C SER A 177 5.22 -10.92 0.02
N GLY A 178 5.96 -11.80 -0.64
CA GLY A 178 7.39 -11.65 -0.88
C GLY A 178 7.72 -10.44 -1.75
N ILE A 179 6.96 -10.24 -2.83
CA ILE A 179 7.08 -9.07 -3.73
C ILE A 179 6.92 -7.76 -2.95
N PHE A 180 5.87 -7.64 -2.14
CA PHE A 180 5.66 -6.44 -1.32
C PHE A 180 6.74 -6.26 -0.25
N LYS A 181 7.24 -7.36 0.34
CA LYS A 181 8.31 -7.31 1.34
C LYS A 181 9.59 -6.70 0.76
N GLU A 182 9.99 -7.13 -0.43
CA GLU A 182 11.17 -6.58 -1.10
C GLU A 182 11.03 -5.07 -1.34
N MET A 183 9.87 -4.63 -1.84
CA MET A 183 9.61 -3.21 -2.09
C MET A 183 9.53 -2.40 -0.79
N TRP A 184 8.99 -2.98 0.28
CA TRP A 184 8.97 -2.35 1.60
C TRP A 184 10.37 -2.17 2.19
N GLU A 185 11.25 -3.15 2.01
CA GLU A 185 12.66 -3.06 2.40
C GLU A 185 13.37 -1.92 1.65
N ARG A 186 13.11 -1.77 0.34
CA ARG A 186 13.61 -0.64 -0.46
C ARG A 186 13.13 0.71 0.07
N CYS A 187 11.85 0.85 0.41
CA CYS A 187 11.34 2.08 1.02
C CYS A 187 12.02 2.39 2.37
N ARG A 188 12.25 1.36 3.20
CA ARG A 188 12.92 1.52 4.51
C ARG A 188 14.39 1.90 4.38
N GLY A 189 15.07 1.40 3.36
CA GLY A 189 16.46 1.73 3.05
C GLY A 189 16.65 3.06 2.33
N HIS A 190 15.58 3.76 1.96
CA HIS A 190 15.67 5.01 1.21
C HIS A 190 16.14 6.16 2.12
N GLU A 191 17.33 6.69 1.88
CA GLU A 191 17.90 7.76 2.72
C GLU A 191 17.05 9.04 2.71
N GLY A 192 16.48 9.40 1.56
CA GLY A 192 15.58 10.55 1.45
C GLY A 192 14.32 10.44 2.33
N TYR A 193 13.91 9.23 2.70
CA TYR A 193 12.79 9.03 3.61
C TYR A 193 13.12 9.53 5.02
N LYS A 194 14.34 9.25 5.50
CA LYS A 194 14.79 9.67 6.83
C LYS A 194 14.88 11.19 6.91
N VAL A 195 15.45 11.81 5.88
CA VAL A 195 15.59 13.26 5.76
C VAL A 195 14.21 13.95 5.77
N LEU A 196 13.29 13.51 4.90
CA LEU A 196 11.94 14.10 4.86
C LEU A 196 11.14 13.87 6.14
N LYS A 197 11.33 12.72 6.79
CA LYS A 197 10.70 12.44 8.09
C LYS A 197 11.15 13.44 9.16
N GLU A 198 12.45 13.67 9.27
CA GLU A 198 12.99 14.63 10.24
C GLU A 198 12.53 16.06 9.94
N LYS A 199 12.52 16.44 8.67
CA LYS A 199 11.99 17.74 8.23
C LYS A 199 10.52 17.91 8.61
N PHE A 200 9.67 16.94 8.27
CA PHE A 200 8.25 16.96 8.62
C PHE A 200 8.03 17.04 10.12
N GLN A 201 8.81 16.32 10.94
CA GLN A 201 8.68 16.39 12.40
C GLN A 201 9.00 17.77 12.96
N LYS A 202 10.00 18.47 12.40
CA LYS A 202 10.33 19.86 12.77
C LYS A 202 9.19 20.80 12.38
N GLU A 203 8.76 20.76 11.13
CA GLU A 203 7.64 21.58 10.63
C GLU A 203 6.35 21.35 11.41
N LEU A 204 6.06 20.09 11.75
CA LEU A 204 4.88 19.72 12.53
C LEU A 204 4.95 20.32 13.95
N LYS A 205 6.13 20.31 14.57
CA LYS A 205 6.33 20.93 15.88
C LYS A 205 6.10 22.44 15.80
N ASP A 206 6.70 23.10 14.81
CA ASP A 206 6.55 24.54 14.60
C ASP A 206 5.09 24.91 14.32
N TRP A 207 4.39 24.12 13.49
CA TRP A 207 2.97 24.28 13.19
C TRP A 207 2.11 24.25 14.46
N ILE A 208 2.36 23.27 15.34
CA ILE A 208 1.64 23.11 16.62
C ILE A 208 1.95 24.27 17.57
N SER A 209 3.19 24.74 17.62
CA SER A 209 3.58 25.90 18.43
C SER A 209 2.85 27.18 18.02
N VAL A 210 2.57 27.37 16.72
CA VAL A 210 1.89 28.56 16.21
C VAL A 210 0.36 28.45 16.31
N HIS A 211 -0.22 27.28 16.01
CA HIS A 211 -1.68 27.12 15.87
C HIS A 211 -2.35 26.49 17.09
N GLY A 212 -1.58 26.05 18.07
CA GLY A 212 -2.03 25.24 19.19
C GLY A 212 -2.37 23.82 18.78
N GLU A 213 -2.36 22.90 19.74
CA GLU A 213 -2.80 21.53 19.49
C GLU A 213 -4.33 21.48 19.49
N LYS A 214 -4.94 21.53 18.30
CA LYS A 214 -6.31 21.01 18.15
C LYS A 214 -6.23 19.50 18.16
N THR A 215 -6.22 18.90 19.35
CA THR A 215 -6.63 17.49 19.51
C THR A 215 -7.99 17.34 18.83
N ARG A 216 -8.07 16.45 17.83
CA ARG A 216 -9.37 15.99 17.37
C ARG A 216 -9.99 15.27 18.57
N ASN A 217 -11.21 15.66 18.97
CA ASN A 217 -11.99 14.86 19.89
C ASN A 217 -12.12 13.46 19.30
N ASP A 218 -11.64 12.46 20.03
CA ASP A 218 -11.63 11.04 19.67
C ASP A 218 -13.04 10.39 19.77
N GLY A 219 -14.08 11.17 19.46
CA GLY A 219 -15.49 10.84 19.70
C GLY A 219 -16.22 10.13 18.57
N GLU A 220 -15.53 9.73 17.50
CA GLU A 220 -16.05 8.77 16.51
C GLU A 220 -14.98 7.71 16.23
N GLY A 221 -14.65 6.96 17.28
CA GLY A 221 -13.84 5.77 17.19
C GLY A 221 -14.60 4.66 16.48
N LEU A 222 -14.34 4.49 15.18
CA LEU A 222 -14.46 3.16 14.59
C LEU A 222 -13.35 2.31 15.25
N GLU A 223 -13.72 1.56 16.28
CA GLU A 223 -12.84 0.73 17.11
C GLU A 223 -12.18 -0.37 16.25
N VAL A 224 -11.13 -0.01 15.51
CA VAL A 224 -10.25 -0.97 14.84
C VAL A 224 -9.21 -1.41 15.88
N LYS A 225 -9.51 -2.54 16.52
CA LYS A 225 -8.81 -3.13 17.66
C LYS A 225 -7.29 -3.27 17.42
N GLU A 226 -6.51 -2.61 18.28
CA GLU A 226 -5.03 -2.62 18.33
C GLU A 226 -4.41 -4.03 18.43
N GLN A 227 -5.18 -5.03 18.88
CA GLN A 227 -4.73 -6.41 19.06
C GLN A 227 -4.25 -7.05 17.74
N GLU A 228 -4.92 -6.78 16.61
CA GLU A 228 -4.54 -7.34 15.30
C GLU A 228 -3.15 -6.83 14.84
N GLN A 229 -2.85 -5.57 15.14
CA GLN A 229 -1.61 -4.90 14.74
C GLN A 229 -0.45 -5.22 15.69
N SER A 230 -0.74 -5.49 16.96
CA SER A 230 0.26 -5.86 17.97
C SER A 230 0.92 -7.20 17.64
N GLU A 231 0.16 -8.15 17.09
CA GLU A 231 0.63 -9.47 16.66
C GLU A 231 1.38 -9.40 15.32
N GLU A 232 0.91 -8.58 14.36
CA GLU A 232 1.65 -8.28 13.12
C GLU A 232 3.00 -7.61 13.38
N ALA A 233 3.08 -6.72 14.38
CA ALA A 233 4.34 -6.12 14.81
C ALA A 233 5.28 -7.12 15.52
N LYS A 234 4.74 -8.10 16.25
CA LYS A 234 5.53 -9.23 16.80
C LYS A 234 6.09 -10.11 15.68
N TYR A 235 5.34 -10.34 14.62
CA TYR A 235 5.75 -11.15 13.47
C TYR A 235 6.89 -10.50 12.65
N ILE A 236 6.82 -9.18 12.42
CA ILE A 236 7.92 -8.42 11.79
C ILE A 236 9.21 -8.46 12.64
N LYS A 237 9.09 -8.50 13.97
CA LYS A 237 10.25 -8.67 14.87
C LYS A 237 10.84 -10.08 14.78
N GLN A 238 10.01 -11.13 14.77
CA GLN A 238 10.45 -12.52 14.64
C GLN A 238 11.18 -12.77 13.32
N GLU A 239 10.65 -12.32 12.17
CA GLU A 239 11.37 -12.45 10.89
C GLU A 239 12.62 -11.54 10.82
N GLY A 240 12.60 -10.37 11.46
CA GLY A 240 13.78 -9.51 11.57
C GLY A 240 14.91 -10.11 12.39
N GLU A 241 14.60 -11.00 13.35
CA GLU A 241 15.58 -11.81 14.09
C GLU A 241 16.05 -13.02 13.27
N GLU A 242 15.15 -13.68 12.54
CA GLU A 242 15.50 -14.82 11.67
C GLU A 242 16.41 -14.39 10.50
N VAL A 243 16.14 -13.23 9.88
CA VAL A 243 17.00 -12.63 8.83
C VAL A 243 18.33 -12.12 9.42
N ARG A 244 18.36 -11.65 10.67
CA ARG A 244 19.61 -11.31 11.38
C ARG A 244 20.43 -12.56 11.69
N ASN A 245 19.80 -13.66 12.11
CA ASN A 245 20.46 -14.95 12.31
C ASN A 245 20.98 -15.56 10.99
N LEU A 246 20.22 -15.46 9.89
CA LEU A 246 20.65 -15.88 8.55
C LEU A 246 21.80 -15.00 7.99
N LYS A 247 21.85 -13.71 8.32
CA LYS A 247 22.99 -12.83 7.99
C LYS A 247 24.22 -13.12 8.87
N GLY A 248 24.03 -13.58 10.10
CA GLY A 248 25.11 -14.07 10.97
C GLY A 248 25.82 -15.32 10.44
N CYS A 249 25.14 -16.13 9.62
CA CYS A 249 25.71 -17.35 9.04
C CYS A 249 26.32 -17.13 7.63
N ARG A 250 26.29 -15.91 7.09
CA ARG A 250 26.76 -15.58 5.72
C ARG A 250 28.03 -14.74 5.72
N GLN A 251 28.98 -15.05 6.60
CA GLN A 251 30.37 -14.55 6.54
C GLN A 251 31.30 -15.55 5.86
N GLN A 252 30.94 -15.98 4.66
CA GLN A 252 31.92 -16.37 3.63
C GLN A 252 31.30 -16.03 2.27
N LYS A 253 31.45 -14.76 1.85
CA LYS A 253 31.32 -14.40 0.44
C LYS A 253 32.69 -13.98 -0.05
N ARG A 254 33.16 -14.66 -1.10
CA ARG A 254 34.38 -14.33 -1.83
C ARG A 254 34.36 -12.84 -2.23
N PRO A 255 35.48 -12.12 -2.06
CA PRO A 255 35.56 -10.71 -2.43
C PRO A 255 35.26 -10.48 -3.91
N TRP A 256 34.60 -9.35 -4.21
CA TRP A 256 34.16 -8.91 -5.54
C TRP A 256 35.30 -8.63 -6.55
N SER A 257 36.55 -8.93 -6.18
CA SER A 257 37.75 -8.86 -7.02
C SER A 257 37.95 -10.08 -7.92
N GLU A 258 37.45 -11.27 -7.56
CA GLU A 258 37.62 -12.50 -8.37
C GLU A 258 36.72 -12.53 -9.62
N ILE A 259 35.56 -11.85 -9.59
CA ILE A 259 34.59 -11.86 -10.70
C ILE A 259 35.06 -10.99 -11.88
N LYS A 260 35.96 -10.01 -11.63
CA LYS A 260 36.55 -9.19 -12.70
C LYS A 260 37.70 -9.87 -13.43
N GLU A 261 38.40 -10.82 -12.81
CA GLU A 261 39.48 -11.58 -13.45
C GLU A 261 38.95 -12.66 -14.39
N GLU A 262 37.89 -13.39 -14.00
CA GLU A 262 37.29 -14.42 -14.87
C GLU A 262 36.66 -13.85 -16.16
N GLN A 263 36.17 -12.61 -16.10
CA GLN A 263 35.64 -11.90 -17.28
C GLN A 263 36.76 -11.34 -18.18
N LYS A 264 37.96 -11.11 -17.64
CA LYS A 264 39.14 -10.69 -18.42
C LYS A 264 39.78 -11.87 -19.14
N ILE A 265 39.91 -13.02 -18.46
CA ILE A 265 40.48 -14.26 -19.03
C ILE A 265 39.59 -14.82 -20.16
N LYS A 266 38.26 -14.72 -20.05
CA LYS A 266 37.33 -15.15 -21.12
C LYS A 266 37.37 -14.26 -22.37
N LYS A 267 37.88 -13.03 -22.28
CA LYS A 267 37.98 -12.10 -23.42
C LYS A 267 39.34 -12.19 -24.14
N GLU A 268 40.38 -12.70 -23.47
CA GLU A 268 41.69 -12.96 -24.07
C GLU A 268 41.71 -14.32 -24.80
N ASN A 269 40.98 -15.33 -24.31
CA ASN A 269 40.88 -16.65 -24.97
C ASN A 269 39.99 -16.70 -26.22
N SER A 270 39.33 -15.60 -26.61
CA SER A 270 38.50 -15.54 -27.83
C SER A 270 39.16 -14.81 -29.01
N VAL A 271 40.40 -14.31 -28.85
CA VAL A 271 41.12 -13.56 -29.88
C VAL A 271 42.22 -14.40 -30.57
N GLU A 272 42.62 -15.54 -30.02
CA GLU A 272 43.60 -16.45 -30.63
C GLU A 272 42.96 -17.71 -31.26
N GLU A 273 42.09 -17.55 -32.25
CA GLU A 273 41.74 -18.68 -33.13
C GLU A 273 41.32 -18.22 -34.54
N THR A 274 42.17 -17.42 -35.20
CA THR A 274 42.09 -17.20 -36.65
C THR A 274 43.47 -17.16 -37.31
N SER A 275 44.13 -18.31 -37.42
CA SER A 275 45.21 -18.50 -38.39
C SER A 275 45.38 -19.97 -38.76
N SER A 276 44.58 -20.47 -39.69
CA SER A 276 45.00 -21.54 -40.60
C SER A 276 44.21 -21.46 -41.90
N ASN A 277 44.89 -21.06 -42.97
CA ASN A 277 44.35 -20.92 -44.32
C ASN A 277 44.88 -22.08 -45.18
N PRO A 278 44.05 -23.02 -45.67
CA PRO A 278 44.48 -23.95 -46.70
C PRO A 278 44.19 -23.37 -48.10
N ARG A 279 45.28 -23.22 -48.84
CA ARG A 279 45.39 -22.72 -50.21
C ARG A 279 44.81 -23.73 -51.20
N THR A 280 43.62 -23.46 -51.75
CA THR A 280 43.05 -24.30 -52.83
C THR A 280 43.10 -23.59 -54.18
N LYS A 281 43.85 -24.18 -55.11
CA LYS A 281 44.09 -23.72 -56.49
C LYS A 281 42.78 -23.73 -57.31
N ARG A 282 42.42 -22.57 -57.89
CA ARG A 282 41.38 -22.49 -58.93
C ARG A 282 41.93 -23.07 -60.25
N LYS A 283 41.28 -24.13 -60.75
CA LYS A 283 41.45 -24.59 -62.13
C LYS A 283 40.77 -23.58 -63.06
N ARG A 284 41.53 -23.10 -64.04
CA ARG A 284 41.10 -22.30 -65.18
C ARG A 284 40.41 -23.24 -66.17
N ILE A 285 39.18 -22.95 -66.56
CA ILE A 285 38.49 -23.58 -67.69
C ILE A 285 37.89 -22.42 -68.48
N ASP A 286 38.40 -22.21 -69.69
CA ASP A 286 37.70 -21.51 -70.77
C ASP A 286 38.05 -22.26 -72.07
N LEU A 287 36.98 -22.71 -72.76
CA LEU A 287 36.89 -23.34 -74.09
C LEU A 287 37.61 -24.67 -74.35
#